data_AF-A0A3D5P8X0-F1
#
_entry.id   AF-A0A3D5P8X0-F1
#
_cell.length_a   1.000
_cell.length_b   1.000
_cell.length_c   1.000
_cell.angle_alpha   90.00
_cell.angle_beta   90.00
_cell.angle_gamma   90.00
#
_symmetry.space_group_name_H-M   'P 1'
#
loop_
_entity.id
_entity.type
_entity.pdbx_description
1 polymer ?
#
loop_
_entity_poly.entity_id
_entity_poly.type
_entity_poly.pdbx_seq_one_letter_code
_entity_poly.pdbx_strand_id
1 'polypeptide(L)' 'MNKTELISLVADKAGLSKKDADKAVNSAIDAIVETVANDEKVQIV' A
#
# COMPACT_ATOMS: atom_id res chain seq x y z
N MET A 1 -5.47 -0.60 13.64
CA MET A 1 -4.60 -0.62 12.46
C MET A 1 -4.67 0.72 11.76
N ASN A 2 -3.82 1.64 12.16
CA ASN A 2 -3.53 2.88 11.46
C ASN A 2 -2.48 2.61 10.35
N LYS A 3 -2.19 3.63 9.54
CA LYS A 3 -1.23 3.53 8.42
C LYS A 3 0.16 3.05 8.86
N THR A 4 0.64 3.53 10.01
CA THR A 4 1.94 3.17 10.58
C THR A 4 2.00 1.69 11.00
N GLU A 5 0.90 1.18 11.58
CA GLU A 5 0.78 -0.24 11.94
C GLU A 5 0.77 -1.13 10.69
N LEU A 6 0.10 -0.71 9.60
CA LEU A 6 0.10 -1.44 8.32
C LEU A 6 1.50 -1.50 7.71
N ILE A 7 2.23 -0.38 7.69
CA ILE A 7 3.60 -0.31 7.14
C ILE A 7 4.54 -1.22 7.93
N SER A 8 4.45 -1.23 9.27
CA SER A 8 5.27 -2.12 10.09
C SER A 8 4.93 -3.60 9.83
N LEU A 9 3.65 -3.95 9.73
CA LEU A 9 3.21 -5.30 9.38
C LEU A 9 3.68 -5.75 8.00
N VAL A 10 3.65 -4.86 7.00
CA VAL A 10 4.15 -5.15 5.65
C VAL A 10 5.66 -5.30 5.67
N ALA A 11 6.39 -4.43 6.36
CA ALA A 11 7.83 -4.55 6.53
C ALA A 11 8.20 -5.90 7.16
N ASP A 12 7.55 -6.26 8.26
CA ASP A 12 7.84 -7.49 9.01
C ASP A 12 7.45 -8.75 8.23
N LYS A 13 6.29 -8.76 7.56
CA LYS A 13 5.81 -9.92 6.80
C LYS A 13 6.48 -10.11 5.45
N ALA A 14 6.83 -9.01 4.77
CA ALA A 14 7.47 -9.05 3.47
C ALA A 14 9.01 -9.02 3.55
N GLY A 15 9.58 -8.89 4.75
CA GLY A 15 11.03 -8.77 4.96
C GLY A 15 11.61 -7.49 4.36
N LEU A 16 10.80 -6.43 4.24
CA LEU A 16 11.19 -5.15 3.67
C LEU A 16 11.72 -4.22 4.76
N SER A 17 12.57 -3.26 4.36
CA SER A 17 12.90 -2.15 5.25
C SER A 17 11.65 -1.29 5.49
N LYS A 18 11.54 -0.62 6.66
CA LYS A 18 10.43 0.30 6.93
C LYS A 18 10.27 1.38 5.87
N LYS A 19 11.37 1.83 5.27
CA LYS A 19 11.38 2.83 4.19
C LYS A 19 10.76 2.29 2.91
N ASP A 20 11.09 1.04 2.56
CA ASP A 20 10.58 0.42 1.34
C ASP A 20 9.12 -0.02 1.52
N ALA A 21 8.75 -0.48 2.72
CA ALA A 21 7.37 -0.77 3.07
C ALA A 21 6.48 0.49 3.06
N ASP A 22 6.98 1.62 3.59
CA ASP A 22 6.25 2.90 3.52
C ASP A 22 6.01 3.31 2.07
N LYS A 23 7.05 3.28 1.24
CA LYS A 23 6.93 3.56 -0.20
C LYS A 23 5.95 2.62 -0.89
N ALA A 24 6.06 1.31 -0.67
CA ALA A 24 5.21 0.32 -1.32
C ALA A 24 3.73 0.50 -0.94
N VAL A 25 3.44 0.71 0.35
CA VAL A 25 2.07 0.94 0.83
C VAL A 25 1.51 2.25 0.28
N ASN A 26 2.30 3.33 0.30
CA ASN A 26 1.88 4.61 -0.26
C ASN A 26 1.58 4.50 -1.76
N SER A 27 2.50 3.94 -2.54
CA SER A 27 2.31 3.76 -3.99
C SER A 27 1.13 2.85 -4.33
N ALA A 28 0.89 1.80 -3.55
CA ALA A 28 -0.28 0.94 -3.75
C ALA A 28 -1.59 1.70 -3.50
N ILE A 29 -1.67 2.47 -2.41
CA ILE A 29 -2.85 3.27 -2.10
C ILE A 29 -3.06 4.35 -3.17
N ASP A 30 -2.00 5.07 -3.56
CA ASP A 30 -2.08 6.12 -4.58
C ASP A 30 -2.58 5.57 -5.92
N ALA A 31 -2.05 4.42 -6.36
CA ALA A 31 -2.51 3.76 -7.58
C ALA A 31 -3.99 3.35 -7.50
N ILE A 32 -4.45 2.81 -6.37
CA ILE A 32 -5.86 2.45 -6.15
C ILE A 32 -6.74 3.71 -6.21
N VAL A 33 -6.32 4.80 -5.57
CA VAL A 33 -7.05 6.06 -5.56
C VAL A 33 -7.15 6.63 -6.97
N GLU A 34 -6.06 6.62 -7.73
CA GLU A 34 -6.03 7.09 -9.12
C GLU A 34 -6.94 6.27 -10.04
N THR A 35 -6.85 4.94 -9.97
CA THR A 35 -7.71 4.05 -10.77
C THR A 35 -9.19 4.25 -10.44
N VAL A 36 -9.55 4.33 -9.15
CA VAL A 36 -10.94 4.60 -8.74
C VAL A 36 -11.39 6.01 -9.16
N ALA A 37 -10.49 7.00 -9.12
CA ALA A 37 -10.80 8.36 -9.57
C ALA A 37 -11.06 8.43 -11.09
N ASN A 38 -10.47 7.51 -11.87
CA ASN A 38 -10.73 7.34 -13.29
C ASN A 38 -12.00 6.52 -13.58
N ASP A 39 -12.81 6.20 -12.56
CA ASP A 39 -13.98 5.32 -12.63
C ASP A 39 -13.64 3.90 -13.11
N GLU A 40 -12.37 3.51 -12.99
CA GLU A 40 -11.87 2.20 -13.35
C GLU A 40 -11.96 1.24 -12.16
N LYS A 41 -12.30 -0.02 -12.45
CA LYS A 41 -12.47 -1.04 -11.42
C LYS A 41 -11.12 -1.59 -10.96
N VAL A 42 -10.78 -1.37 -9.69
CA VAL A 42 -9.66 -2.04 -9.02
C VAL A 42 -10.09 -3.44 -8.57
N GLN A 43 -9.37 -4.47 -9.01
CA GLN A 43 -9.56 -5.85 -8.56
C GLN A 43 -8.23 -6.42 -8.07
N ILE A 44 -8.21 -6.84 -6.80
CA ILE A 44 -7.05 -7.50 -6.18
C ILE A 44 -7.39 -9.00 -6.11
N VAL A 45 -6.64 -9.83 -6.85
CA VAL A 45 -6.74 -11.31 -6.87
C VAL A 45 -5.51 -11.96 -6.28
#